data_AF-A0AAU9R0S3-F1
#
_entry.id   AF-A0AAU9R0S3-F1
#
_cell.length_a   1.000
_cell.length_b   1.000
_cell.length_c   1.000
_cell.angle_alpha   90.00
_cell.angle_beta   90.00
_cell.angle_gamma   90.00
#
_symmetry.space_group_name_H-M   'P 1'
#
loop_
_entity.id
_entity.type
_entity.pdbx_description
1 polymer ?
#
loop_
_entity_poly.entity_id
_entity_poly.type
_entity_poly.pdbx_seq_one_letter_code
_entity_poly.pdbx_strand_id
1 'polypeptide(L)'
;MWDGQRILTPSKKQSITKKSYTLFLKPDKKVSPAKVGQVLSSHFTGTKYSSYGKWKGGYRPINVPTDVESHILQIRNNVPKEYAAIQWLAMARRLTASACLSTPTSVTRQARTRLIPSPPTGLTKPRPW
;
A
#
# COMPACT_ATOMS: atom_id res chain seq x y z
N MET A 1 -10.20 -0.56 15.19
CA MET A 1 -10.56 0.88 15.12
C MET A 1 -9.66 1.73 16.00
N TRP A 2 -9.67 1.54 17.32
CA TRP A 2 -8.84 2.30 18.27
C TRP A 2 -7.36 2.45 17.86
N ASP A 3 -6.72 1.33 17.51
CA ASP A 3 -5.27 1.33 17.25
C ASP A 3 -4.88 2.13 16.00
N GLY A 4 -5.74 2.13 14.97
CA GLY A 4 -5.55 2.98 13.79
C GLY A 4 -5.65 4.46 14.13
N GLN A 5 -6.65 4.85 14.94
CA GLN A 5 -6.78 6.25 15.40
C GLN A 5 -5.60 6.66 16.29
N ARG A 6 -5.08 5.77 17.15
CA ARG A 6 -3.87 6.03 17.94
C ARG A 6 -2.63 6.27 17.08
N ILE A 7 -2.47 5.50 15.99
CA ILE A 7 -1.30 5.60 15.09
C ILE A 7 -1.35 6.88 14.24
N LEU A 8 -2.53 7.32 13.83
CA LEU A 8 -2.74 8.48 12.94
C LEU A 8 -3.00 9.80 13.69
N THR A 9 -3.59 9.72 14.87
CA THR A 9 -3.99 10.85 15.72
C THR A 9 -3.57 10.60 17.17
N PRO A 10 -2.26 10.53 17.47
CA PRO A 10 -1.76 10.34 18.83
C PRO A 10 -2.19 11.46 19.80
N SER A 11 -2.53 12.65 19.31
CA SER A 11 -3.06 13.75 20.12
C SER A 11 -4.35 13.39 20.86
N LYS A 12 -5.20 12.54 20.26
CA LYS A 12 -6.51 12.18 20.79
C LYS A 12 -6.45 10.86 21.58
N LYS A 13 -6.34 10.98 22.91
CA LYS A 13 -6.40 9.81 23.81
C LYS A 13 -7.82 9.22 23.85
N GLN A 14 -7.95 7.97 23.44
CA GLN A 14 -9.21 7.22 23.47
C GLN A 14 -9.01 5.90 24.22
N SER A 15 -10.10 5.32 24.71
CA SER A 15 -10.08 3.97 25.29
C SER A 15 -10.39 2.90 24.23
N ILE A 16 -9.82 1.70 24.41
CA ILE A 16 -10.04 0.54 23.53
C ILE A 16 -11.45 -0.06 23.68
N THR A 17 -12.05 0.06 24.86
CA THR A 17 -13.38 -0.49 25.19
C THR A 17 -14.54 0.40 24.73
N LYS A 18 -14.24 1.56 24.13
CA LYS A 18 -15.27 2.49 23.70
C LYS A 18 -16.09 1.87 22.57
N LYS A 19 -17.42 1.83 22.72
CA LYS A 19 -18.33 1.27 21.70
C LYS A 19 -18.60 2.22 20.53
N SER A 20 -18.38 3.53 20.71
CA SER A 20 -18.63 4.56 19.69
C SER A 20 -17.36 5.36 19.37
N TYR A 21 -17.01 5.38 18.09
CA TYR A 21 -15.88 6.14 17.54
C TYR A 21 -16.38 7.14 16.49
N THR A 22 -15.73 8.30 16.40
CA THR A 22 -15.97 9.23 15.30
C THR A 22 -15.46 8.60 14.00
N LEU A 23 -16.32 8.54 12.98
CA LEU A 23 -15.98 7.98 11.66
C LEU A 23 -14.99 8.88 10.90
N PHE A 24 -15.25 10.19 10.88
CA PHE A 24 -14.37 11.17 10.25
C PHE A 24 -13.43 11.78 11.28
N LEU A 25 -12.14 11.48 11.16
CA LEU A 25 -11.11 12.04 12.04
C LEU A 25 -10.00 12.66 11.19
N LYS A 26 -9.61 13.89 11.54
CA LYS A 26 -8.46 14.54 10.94
C LYS A 26 -7.17 13.96 11.56
N PRO A 27 -6.23 13.44 10.75
CA PRO A 27 -4.94 12.99 11.26
C PRO A 27 -4.09 14.18 11.67
N ASP A 28 -3.22 13.99 12.67
CA ASP A 28 -2.34 15.06 13.18
C ASP A 28 -1.29 15.47 12.13
N LYS A 29 -0.89 14.53 11.27
CA LYS A 29 0.10 14.71 10.20
C LYS A 29 -0.44 14.17 8.89
N LYS A 30 0.11 14.64 7.76
CA LYS A 30 -0.21 14.11 6.43
C LYS A 30 0.07 12.61 6.40
N VAL A 31 -0.88 11.84 5.87
CA VAL A 31 -0.80 10.38 5.82
C VAL A 31 0.00 9.95 4.59
N SER A 32 1.08 9.21 4.82
CA SER A 32 1.85 8.58 3.76
C SER A 32 1.39 7.13 3.54
N PRO A 33 1.60 6.54 2.34
CA PRO A 33 1.30 5.13 2.09
C PRO A 33 2.02 4.18 3.08
N ALA A 34 3.24 4.53 3.49
CA ALA A 34 3.98 3.79 4.51
C ALA A 34 3.27 3.79 5.87
N LYS A 35 2.65 4.92 6.25
CA LYS A 35 1.89 5.03 7.49
C LYS A 35 0.59 4.21 7.44
N VAL A 36 -0.08 4.17 6.29
CA VAL A 36 -1.23 3.27 6.06
C VAL A 36 -0.78 1.82 6.19
N GLY A 37 0.35 1.45 5.58
CA GLY A 37 0.94 0.12 5.73
C GLY A 37 1.24 -0.24 7.19
N GLN A 38 1.69 0.72 8.00
CA GLN A 38 1.91 0.51 9.43
C GLN A 38 0.61 0.18 10.18
N VAL A 39 -0.49 0.88 9.86
CA VAL A 39 -1.80 0.59 10.45
C VAL A 39 -2.27 -0.80 10.04
N LEU A 40 -2.14 -1.15 8.76
CA LEU A 40 -2.52 -2.47 8.24
C LEU A 40 -1.70 -3.60 8.87
N SER A 41 -0.44 -3.33 9.25
CA SER A 41 0.45 -4.31 9.90
C SER A 41 0.30 -4.35 11.42
N SER A 42 -0.66 -3.62 12.00
CA SER A 42 -0.65 -3.40 13.44
C SER A 42 -1.10 -4.62 14.25
N HIS A 43 -0.35 -4.90 15.31
CA HIS A 43 -0.60 -5.95 16.31
C HIS A 43 -0.69 -5.36 17.73
N PHE A 44 -1.17 -4.11 17.86
CA PHE A 44 -1.16 -3.34 19.11
C PHE A 44 0.24 -3.14 19.69
N THR A 45 1.24 -3.00 18.81
CA THR A 45 2.65 -2.83 19.17
C THR A 45 2.84 -1.56 20.03
N GLY A 46 3.66 -1.69 21.08
CA GLY A 46 3.92 -0.62 22.06
C GLY A 46 2.79 -0.40 23.07
N THR A 47 1.82 -1.32 23.18
CA THR A 47 0.76 -1.26 24.19
C THR A 47 0.70 -2.55 25.01
N LYS A 48 0.04 -2.49 26.16
CA LYS A 48 -0.21 -3.68 27.00
C LYS A 48 -1.01 -4.78 26.30
N TYR A 49 -1.72 -4.44 25.21
CA TYR A 49 -2.59 -5.34 24.45
C TYR A 49 -1.89 -6.00 23.25
N SER A 50 -0.55 -5.90 23.18
CA SER A 50 0.24 -6.52 22.11
C SER A 50 -0.08 -8.02 21.97
N SER A 51 -0.37 -8.46 20.74
CA SER A 51 -0.66 -9.86 20.44
C SER A 51 0.54 -10.79 20.61
N TYR A 52 1.75 -10.23 20.66
CA TYR A 52 2.99 -10.97 20.96
C TYR A 52 3.31 -11.01 22.47
N GLY A 53 2.59 -10.22 23.29
CA GLY A 53 2.83 -10.09 24.73
C GLY A 53 2.04 -11.07 25.59
N LYS A 54 1.97 -10.79 26.90
CA LYS A 54 1.24 -11.61 27.89
C LYS A 54 -0.27 -11.72 27.62
N TRP A 55 -0.85 -10.81 26.84
CA TRP A 55 -2.29 -10.76 26.52
C TRP A 55 -2.63 -11.48 25.20
N LYS A 56 -2.12 -12.71 25.01
CA LYS A 56 -2.52 -13.56 23.89
C LYS A 56 -4.02 -13.85 23.99
N GLY A 57 -4.79 -13.40 23.00
CA GLY A 57 -6.24 -13.66 22.91
C GLY A 57 -7.19 -12.57 23.43
N GLY A 58 -6.68 -11.41 23.88
CA GLY A 58 -7.56 -10.34 24.41
C GLY A 58 -8.35 -9.58 23.34
N TYR A 59 -7.65 -8.99 22.36
CA TYR A 59 -8.27 -8.23 21.26
C TYR A 59 -7.72 -8.71 19.91
N ARG A 60 -8.58 -8.78 18.90
CA ARG A 60 -8.18 -9.19 17.55
C ARG A 60 -7.24 -8.13 16.94
N PRO A 61 -5.99 -8.48 16.55
CA PRO A 61 -5.12 -7.56 15.82
C PRO A 61 -5.64 -7.29 14.42
N ILE A 62 -5.10 -6.25 13.77
CA ILE A 62 -5.47 -5.93 12.38
C ILE A 62 -4.82 -6.95 11.45
N ASN A 63 -3.52 -7.19 11.65
CA ASN A 63 -2.79 -8.19 10.89
C ASN A 63 -2.74 -9.53 11.64
N VAL A 64 -3.15 -10.60 10.97
CA VAL A 64 -3.20 -11.97 11.47
C VAL A 64 -2.49 -12.93 10.50
N PRO A 65 -2.05 -14.12 10.97
CA PRO A 65 -1.41 -15.11 10.10
C PRO A 65 -2.28 -15.60 8.94
N THR A 66 -3.60 -15.48 9.05
CA THR A 66 -4.57 -15.84 8.02
C THR A 66 -4.76 -14.76 6.95
N ASP A 67 -4.18 -13.57 7.11
CA ASP A 67 -4.27 -12.53 6.08
C ASP A 67 -3.41 -12.92 4.89
N VAL A 68 -4.08 -13.22 3.77
CA VAL A 68 -3.43 -13.67 2.53
C VAL A 68 -2.87 -12.50 1.72
N GLU A 69 -3.50 -11.33 1.81
CA GLU A 69 -3.10 -10.15 1.06
C GLU A 69 -3.45 -8.84 1.76
N SER A 70 -2.72 -7.78 1.41
CA SER A 70 -3.07 -6.40 1.73
C SER A 70 -2.75 -5.49 0.54
N HIS A 71 -3.67 -4.59 0.21
CA HIS A 71 -3.50 -3.67 -0.90
C HIS A 71 -3.77 -2.21 -0.48
N ILE A 72 -2.98 -1.29 -1.03
CA ILE A 72 -3.22 0.16 -0.92
C ILE A 72 -3.32 0.72 -2.33
N LEU A 73 -4.45 1.35 -2.63
CA LEU A 73 -4.69 2.00 -3.92
C LEU A 73 -4.43 3.49 -3.76
N GLN A 74 -3.47 4.01 -4.53
CA GLN A 74 -3.11 5.42 -4.52
C GLN A 74 -3.27 6.01 -5.92
N ILE A 75 -4.05 7.08 -6.02
CA ILE A 75 -4.14 7.90 -7.23
C ILE A 75 -3.31 9.16 -6.99
N ARG A 76 -2.29 9.39 -7.83
CA ARG A 76 -1.40 10.54 -7.74
C ARG A 76 -1.85 11.64 -8.71
N ASN A 77 -1.88 12.88 -8.24
CA ASN A 77 -2.34 14.03 -9.04
C ASN A 77 -1.24 14.68 -9.90
N ASN A 78 0.04 14.45 -9.59
CA ASN A 78 1.17 15.18 -10.21
C ASN A 78 1.90 14.38 -11.30
N VAL A 79 1.23 13.41 -11.95
CA VAL A 79 1.82 12.55 -12.99
C VAL A 79 0.83 12.36 -14.14
N PRO A 80 1.30 11.99 -15.35
CA PRO A 80 0.41 11.68 -16.47
C PRO A 80 -0.64 10.62 -16.11
N LYS A 81 -1.87 10.80 -16.62
CA LYS A 81 -3.03 9.96 -16.27
C LYS A 81 -2.79 8.46 -16.48
N GLU A 82 -1.99 8.12 -17.48
CA GLU A 82 -1.63 6.75 -17.86
C GLU A 82 -0.95 5.96 -16.73
N TYR A 83 -0.22 6.62 -15.82
CA TYR A 83 0.49 5.99 -14.70
C TYR A 83 0.20 6.66 -13.35
N ALA A 84 -0.98 7.28 -13.24
CA ALA A 84 -1.43 7.97 -12.04
C ALA A 84 -1.84 7.02 -10.92
N ALA A 85 -2.39 5.85 -11.27
CA ALA A 85 -2.81 4.83 -10.32
C ALA A 85 -1.64 3.91 -9.95
N ILE A 86 -1.38 3.77 -8.65
CA ILE A 86 -0.45 2.80 -8.08
C ILE A 86 -1.23 1.86 -7.17
N GLN A 87 -1.05 0.56 -7.38
CA GLN A 87 -1.48 -0.47 -6.47
C GLN A 87 -0.27 -1.00 -5.71
N TRP A 88 -0.20 -0.70 -4.41
CA TRP A 88 0.75 -1.32 -3.51
C TRP A 88 0.18 -2.67 -3.09
N LEU A 89 0.87 -3.76 -3.41
CA LEU A 89 0.42 -5.10 -3.09
C LEU A 89 1.43 -5.76 -2.14
N ALA A 90 0.92 -6.37 -1.07
CA ALA A 90 1.69 -7.22 -0.17
C ALA A 90 0.99 -8.58 -0.07
N MET A 91 1.73 -9.64 -0.41
CA MET A 91 1.30 -11.02 -0.26
C MET A 91 1.76 -11.58 1.07
N ALA A 92 0.91 -12.42 1.66
CA ALA A 92 1.06 -12.98 3.00
C ALA A 92 1.09 -11.94 4.13
N ARG A 93 1.20 -12.46 5.36
CA ARG A 93 1.26 -11.67 6.58
C ARG A 93 2.39 -10.65 6.53
N ARG A 94 2.05 -9.37 6.63
CA ARG A 94 3.03 -8.28 6.69
C ARG A 94 3.69 -8.23 8.07
N LEU A 95 4.78 -8.97 8.22
CA LEU A 95 5.54 -9.08 9.47
C LEU A 95 6.41 -7.85 9.79
N THR A 96 6.75 -7.02 8.81
CA THR A 96 7.53 -5.79 9.02
C THR A 96 7.19 -4.71 7.97
N ALA A 97 7.32 -3.42 8.36
CA ALA A 97 6.93 -2.28 7.54
C ALA A 97 7.70 -2.14 6.20
N SER A 98 8.78 -2.88 6.01
CA SER A 98 9.80 -2.63 4.97
C SER A 98 9.54 -3.29 3.61
N ALA A 99 8.57 -4.19 3.47
CA ALA A 99 8.33 -4.89 2.21
C ALA A 99 6.98 -4.46 1.58
N CYS A 100 6.94 -3.24 1.05
CA CYS A 100 5.94 -2.87 0.05
C CYS A 100 6.63 -2.94 -1.30
N LEU A 101 6.48 -4.05 -2.02
CA LEU A 101 6.93 -4.13 -3.40
C LEU A 101 5.98 -3.23 -4.21
N SER A 102 6.44 -2.06 -4.64
CA SER A 102 5.69 -1.23 -5.58
C SER A 102 5.72 -1.93 -6.94
N THR A 103 4.69 -2.69 -7.26
CA THR A 103 4.44 -3.08 -8.65
C THR A 103 3.69 -1.92 -9.29
N PRO A 104 4.32 -1.10 -10.16
CA PRO A 104 3.55 -0.20 -11.00
C PRO A 104 2.60 -1.06 -11.83
N THR A 105 1.33 -0.71 -11.85
CA THR A 105 0.26 -1.42 -12.58
C THR A 105 0.45 -1.37 -14.11
N SER A 106 1.55 -0.77 -14.60
CA SER A 106 1.98 -0.89 -15.99
C SER A 106 2.80 -2.16 -16.18
N VAL A 107 2.13 -3.31 -16.21
CA VAL A 107 2.67 -4.47 -16.94
C VAL A 107 2.27 -4.30 -18.40
N THR A 108 2.84 -3.30 -19.08
CA THR A 108 2.96 -3.38 -20.53
C THR A 108 4.03 -4.41 -20.79
N ARG A 109 3.60 -5.66 -20.99
CA ARG A 109 4.43 -6.75 -21.51
C ARG A 109 4.94 -6.33 -22.89
N GLN A 110 6.03 -5.55 -22.93
CA GLN A 110 6.84 -5.44 -24.14
C GLN A 110 7.46 -6.82 -24.34
N ALA A 111 6.76 -7.65 -25.10
CA ALA A 111 7.35 -8.79 -25.77
C ALA A 111 8.43 -8.23 -26.71
N ARG A 112 9.66 -8.13 -26.19
CA ARG A 112 10.85 -7.80 -26.96
C ARG A 112 11.19 -9.05 -27.77
N THR A 113 10.47 -9.27 -28.86
CA THR A 113 10.83 -10.28 -29.86
C THR A 113 12.20 -9.90 -30.40
N ARG A 114 13.14 -10.85 -30.27
CA ARG A 114 14.53 -10.72 -30.70
C ARG A 114 14.64 -10.28 -32.15
N LEU A 115 15.52 -9.30 -32.36
CA LEU A 115 16.42 -9.05 -33.49
C LEU A 115 16.22 -9.96 -34.73
N ILE A 116 15.84 -9.36 -35.85
CA ILE A 116 16.20 -9.83 -37.20
C ILE A 116 17.14 -8.76 -37.78
N PRO A 117 18.36 -9.08 -38.25
CA PRO A 117 19.24 -8.09 -38.85
C PRO A 117 18.87 -7.81 -40.33
N SER A 118 19.12 -6.55 -40.71
CA SER A 118 18.97 -5.76 -41.95
C SER A 118 19.08 -6.41 -43.34
N PRO A 119 18.60 -5.68 -44.38
CA PRO A 119 19.50 -5.33 -45.49
C PRO A 119 19.55 -3.81 -45.78
N PRO A 120 20.55 -3.32 -46.55
CA PRO A 120 20.94 -1.92 -46.58
C PRO A 120 20.44 -1.16 -47.83
N THR A 121 20.53 0.17 -47.71
CA THR A 121 20.71 1.17 -48.79
C THR A 121 19.53 1.54 -49.70
N GLY A 122 19.19 2.83 -49.68
CA GLY A 122 18.95 3.60 -50.91
C GLY A 122 17.51 3.91 -51.29
N LEU A 123 17.18 5.21 -51.24
CA LEU A 123 16.33 5.95 -52.19
C LEU A 123 14.94 5.38 -52.55
N THR A 124 13.87 6.08 -52.18
CA THR A 124 13.04 6.90 -53.10
C THR A 124 11.80 7.49 -52.39
N LYS A 125 11.35 8.64 -52.92
CA LYS A 125 10.49 9.70 -52.37
C LYS A 125 9.10 9.31 -51.83
N PRO A 126 8.47 10.16 -50.97
CA PRO A 126 7.08 9.98 -50.55
C PRO A 126 6.13 10.25 -51.73
N ARG A 127 5.09 9.42 -51.89
CA ARG A 127 3.96 9.70 -52.80
C ARG A 127 2.73 10.17 -52.01
N PRO A 128 2.03 11.21 -52.50
CA PRO A 128 0.77 11.69 -51.95
C PRO A 128 -0.41 10.89 -52.54
N TRP A 129 -1.35 10.43 -51.71
CA TRP A 129 -2.64 11.03 -51.34
C TRP A 129 -3.19 10.23 -50.16
#